data_AF-A0A7C5US91-F1
#
_entry.id   AF-A0A7C5US91-F1
#
_cell.length_a   1.000
_cell.length_b   1.000
_cell.length_c   1.000
_cell.angle_alpha   90.00
_cell.angle_beta   90.00
_cell.angle_gamma   90.00
#
_symmetry.space_group_name_H-M   'P 1'
#
loop_
_entity.id
_entity.type
_entity.pdbx_description
1 polymer ?
#
loop_
_entity_poly.entity_id
_entity_poly.type
_entity_poly.pdbx_seq_one_letter_code
_entity_poly.pdbx_strand_id
1 'polypeptide(L)'
;MLGEVEFYRDMLFHADYGTMINSGPLTGTPGEVAVKRTTEWLKERGIGDFAVNYRLRDWLISRQRYWGAPIPIVYCPRCGTVPVPEEELPVLLPEDVDFRPTGESPLKFHEGFRRTTCPQCGGPAERETDTMDTFVCSSWYQYRYLSPHYDRGPFDPEVARYWLPVDQYTGGVEHATMHLIYTRFFTKVLRDMGLVWFDEPMLRLFNQGTILGEDGEKMSKSRGNVVAPDDLVQKYGADTVRCFLMFIGPWDEGGPWSSQGIEGIHRFLNRVWTLVLEEPERKDRPAEMSAEALRRLVHRTIQVVTADMEAFRFNTLLARLMELTNALMKVRETPLRASAAWDEAVRSLLLMLAPLAPHITEELW
;
A
#
# COMPACT_ATOMS: atom_id res chain seq x y z
N MET A 1 23.29 12.74 -40.80
CA MET A 1 22.88 13.04 -39.41
C MET A 1 22.76 14.55 -39.25
N LEU A 2 21.80 15.11 -38.50
CA LEU A 2 21.62 16.58 -38.39
C LEU A 2 22.90 17.33 -37.94
N GLY A 3 23.78 16.68 -37.15
CA GLY A 3 25.06 17.24 -36.70
C GLY A 3 26.14 17.44 -37.78
N GLU A 4 25.94 16.94 -39.00
CA GLU A 4 26.88 17.14 -40.11
C GLU A 4 26.68 18.51 -40.78
N VAL A 5 25.51 19.11 -40.63
CA VAL A 5 25.16 20.42 -41.20
C VAL A 5 25.69 21.54 -40.28
N GLU A 6 26.54 22.40 -40.82
CA GLU A 6 27.25 23.48 -40.09
C GLU A 6 26.32 24.34 -39.21
N PHE A 7 25.14 24.68 -39.73
CA PHE A 7 24.12 25.46 -39.01
C PHE A 7 23.61 24.80 -37.72
N TYR A 8 23.50 23.47 -37.68
CA TYR A 8 22.98 22.73 -36.52
C TYR A 8 24.06 22.34 -35.51
N ARG A 9 25.33 22.58 -35.84
CA ARG A 9 26.48 22.23 -34.99
C ARG A 9 26.59 23.14 -33.76
N ASP A 10 26.18 24.41 -33.92
CA ASP A 10 26.24 25.46 -32.90
C ASP A 10 24.86 25.84 -32.35
N MET A 11 23.79 25.12 -32.73
CA MET A 11 22.47 25.35 -32.18
C MET A 11 22.37 24.86 -30.73
N LEU A 12 22.02 25.78 -29.83
CA LEU A 12 21.49 25.43 -28.52
C LEU A 12 20.17 24.66 -28.71
N PHE A 13 20.17 23.38 -28.35
CA PHE A 13 18.95 22.61 -28.25
C PHE A 13 18.10 23.18 -27.12
N HIS A 14 16.99 23.84 -27.48
CA HIS A 14 16.00 24.30 -26.52
C HIS A 14 14.81 23.34 -26.55
N ALA A 15 14.48 22.77 -25.40
CA ALA A 15 13.36 21.84 -25.27
C ALA A 15 12.01 22.56 -25.12
N ASP A 16 11.99 23.86 -24.82
CA ASP A 16 10.73 24.61 -24.71
C ASP A 16 10.27 25.16 -26.06
N TYR A 17 8.98 25.47 -26.12
CA TYR A 17 8.29 25.94 -27.31
C TYR A 17 8.92 27.21 -27.91
N GLY A 18 9.18 27.16 -29.21
CA GLY A 18 9.60 28.30 -30.02
C GLY A 18 8.89 28.26 -31.37
N THR A 19 9.02 29.34 -32.14
CA THR A 19 8.41 29.43 -33.47
C THR A 19 9.15 28.52 -34.47
N MET A 20 8.41 27.76 -35.28
CA MET A 20 8.96 26.93 -36.34
C MET A 20 9.77 27.78 -37.33
N ILE A 21 11.03 27.44 -37.53
CA ILE A 21 11.90 28.03 -38.55
C ILE A 21 12.31 26.97 -39.56
N ASN A 22 12.68 27.38 -40.78
CA ASN A 22 13.14 26.48 -41.85
C ASN A 22 12.21 25.29 -42.13
N SER A 23 10.89 25.48 -41.95
CA SER A 23 9.88 24.42 -42.00
C SER A 23 8.93 24.58 -43.20
N GLY A 24 9.40 25.19 -44.29
CA GLY A 24 8.61 25.44 -45.50
C GLY A 24 7.32 26.22 -45.20
N PRO A 25 6.13 25.73 -45.62
CA PRO A 25 4.85 26.41 -45.41
C PRO A 25 4.42 26.49 -43.93
N LEU A 26 5.11 25.79 -43.03
CA LEU A 26 4.86 25.83 -41.58
C LEU A 26 5.79 26.82 -40.85
N THR A 27 6.72 27.47 -41.56
CA THR A 27 7.59 28.51 -40.98
C THR A 27 6.75 29.64 -40.39
N GLY A 28 7.06 30.07 -39.17
CA GLY A 28 6.30 31.07 -38.42
C GLY A 28 5.22 30.49 -37.50
N THR A 29 4.99 29.17 -37.51
CA THR A 29 4.01 28.52 -36.62
C THR A 29 4.53 28.50 -35.16
N PRO A 30 3.77 28.99 -34.17
CA PRO A 30 4.16 28.90 -32.76
C PRO A 30 4.27 27.44 -32.28
N GLY A 31 5.22 27.17 -31.39
CA GLY A 31 5.52 25.82 -30.91
C GLY A 31 4.33 25.12 -30.24
N GLU A 32 3.47 25.87 -29.56
CA GLU A 32 2.30 25.36 -28.84
C GLU A 32 1.27 24.71 -29.77
N VAL A 33 1.23 25.14 -31.04
CA VAL A 33 0.29 24.63 -32.05
C VAL A 33 0.99 23.86 -33.18
N ALA A 34 2.33 23.78 -33.15
CA ALA A 34 3.14 23.19 -34.20
C ALA A 34 2.77 21.73 -34.51
N VAL A 35 2.59 20.89 -33.49
CA VAL A 35 2.21 19.47 -33.67
C VAL A 35 0.84 19.35 -34.35
N LYS A 36 -0.16 20.13 -33.88
CA LYS A 36 -1.49 20.14 -34.46
C LYS A 36 -1.46 20.61 -35.92
N ARG A 37 -0.77 21.73 -36.21
CA ARG A 37 -0.69 22.24 -37.58
C ARG A 37 0.08 21.33 -38.52
N THR A 38 1.15 20.70 -38.04
CA THR A 38 1.91 19.73 -38.84
C THR A 38 1.05 18.52 -39.17
N THR A 39 0.31 17.98 -38.21
CA THR A 39 -0.57 16.81 -38.44
C THR A 39 -1.73 17.13 -39.39
N GLU A 40 -2.36 18.30 -39.27
CA GLU A 40 -3.37 18.77 -40.25
C GLU A 40 -2.78 18.92 -41.66
N TRP A 41 -1.59 19.52 -41.77
CA TRP A 41 -0.89 19.71 -43.04
C TRP A 41 -0.51 18.38 -43.72
N LEU A 42 -0.10 17.38 -42.92
CA LEU A 42 0.17 16.00 -43.38
C LEU A 42 -1.11 15.33 -43.89
N LYS A 43 -2.23 15.52 -43.16
CA LYS A 43 -3.54 14.97 -43.50
C LYS A 43 -4.11 15.53 -44.80
N GLU A 44 -4.05 16.85 -44.99
CA GLU A 44 -4.47 17.52 -46.23
C GLU A 44 -3.75 16.98 -47.47
N ARG A 45 -2.53 16.44 -47.29
CA ARG A 45 -1.71 15.87 -48.36
C ARG A 45 -1.81 14.36 -48.50
N GLY A 46 -2.53 13.68 -47.61
CA GLY A 46 -2.66 12.23 -47.61
C GLY A 46 -1.35 11.48 -47.31
N ILE A 47 -0.40 12.12 -46.62
CA ILE A 47 0.93 11.54 -46.30
C ILE A 47 1.12 11.25 -44.80
N GLY A 48 0.11 11.49 -43.98
CA GLY A 48 0.10 11.16 -42.55
C GLY A 48 -1.17 11.64 -41.87
N ASP A 49 -1.42 11.17 -40.66
CA ASP A 49 -2.54 11.63 -39.81
C ASP A 49 -2.09 11.69 -38.35
N PHE A 50 -2.87 12.39 -37.52
CA PHE A 50 -2.68 12.42 -36.07
C PHE A 50 -2.93 11.03 -35.48
N ALA A 51 -2.02 10.60 -34.61
CA ALA A 51 -2.14 9.35 -33.86
C ALA A 51 -1.73 9.57 -32.40
N VAL A 52 -2.45 8.92 -31.48
CA VAL A 52 -2.11 8.87 -30.06
C VAL A 52 -1.36 7.58 -29.79
N ASN A 53 -0.17 7.69 -29.18
CA ASN A 53 0.62 6.55 -28.76
C ASN A 53 0.76 6.52 -27.24
N TYR A 54 0.73 5.31 -26.67
CA TYR A 54 0.95 5.09 -25.25
C TYR A 54 2.29 4.38 -25.03
N ARG A 55 3.02 4.80 -23.99
CA ARG A 55 4.22 4.08 -23.53
C ARG A 55 3.88 2.77 -22.83
N LEU A 56 2.69 2.69 -22.24
CA LEU A 56 2.16 1.49 -21.60
C LEU A 56 2.06 0.34 -22.61
N ARG A 57 2.36 -0.88 -22.17
CA ARG A 57 2.24 -2.11 -22.95
C ARG A 57 1.21 -3.02 -22.29
N ASP A 58 0.72 -3.98 -23.05
CA ASP A 58 -0.13 -5.04 -22.52
C ASP A 58 0.60 -5.83 -21.43
N TRP A 59 -0.18 -6.32 -20.48
CA TRP A 59 0.35 -7.07 -19.36
C TRP A 59 0.57 -8.54 -19.73
N LEU A 60 1.84 -8.94 -19.77
CA LEU A 60 2.24 -10.33 -19.94
C LEU A 60 2.02 -11.09 -18.63
N ILE A 61 0.95 -11.89 -18.55
CA ILE A 61 0.55 -12.63 -17.35
C ILE A 61 1.11 -14.05 -17.28
N SER A 62 1.45 -14.69 -18.40
CA SER A 62 1.93 -16.08 -18.39
C SER A 62 3.32 -16.20 -17.79
N ARG A 63 3.53 -17.23 -16.95
CA ARG A 63 4.80 -17.53 -16.29
C ARG A 63 5.14 -18.99 -16.47
N GLN A 64 6.38 -19.26 -16.89
CA GLN A 64 6.95 -20.61 -16.97
C GLN A 64 7.40 -21.09 -15.58
N ARG A 65 6.44 -21.16 -14.64
CA ARG A 65 6.64 -21.51 -13.23
C ARG A 65 5.56 -22.50 -12.80
N TYR A 66 5.87 -23.31 -11.80
CA TYR A 66 4.90 -24.22 -11.21
C TYR A 66 3.98 -23.52 -10.20
N TRP A 67 4.55 -22.72 -9.30
CA TRP A 67 3.80 -22.13 -8.18
C TRP A 67 3.01 -20.89 -8.60
N GLY A 68 1.84 -21.12 -9.18
CA GLY A 68 0.89 -20.09 -9.58
C GLY A 68 -0.46 -20.68 -9.97
N ALA A 69 -1.46 -19.83 -10.18
CA ALA A 69 -2.78 -20.29 -10.63
C ALA A 69 -2.70 -20.80 -12.08
N PRO A 70 -3.13 -22.02 -12.39
CA PRO A 70 -3.20 -22.51 -13.76
C PRO A 70 -4.09 -21.61 -14.63
N ILE A 71 -3.63 -21.32 -15.85
CA ILE A 71 -4.43 -20.57 -16.82
C ILE A 71 -5.51 -21.51 -17.38
N PRO A 72 -6.81 -21.18 -17.29
CA PRO A 72 -7.92 -22.08 -17.65
C PRO A 72 -8.14 -22.15 -19.18
N ILE A 73 -7.12 -22.57 -19.91
CA ILE A 73 -7.10 -22.71 -21.37
C ILE A 73 -6.68 -24.14 -21.75
N VAL A 74 -7.30 -24.66 -22.81
CA VAL A 74 -6.99 -25.92 -23.47
C VAL A 74 -6.66 -25.67 -24.95
N TYR A 75 -5.57 -26.25 -25.43
CA TYR A 75 -5.12 -26.21 -26.81
C TYR A 75 -5.57 -27.48 -27.55
N CYS A 76 -6.47 -27.31 -28.50
CA CYS A 76 -7.01 -28.39 -29.33
C CYS A 76 -6.49 -28.26 -30.79
N PRO A 77 -5.91 -29.31 -31.40
CA PRO A 77 -5.45 -29.26 -32.78
C PRO A 77 -6.55 -28.92 -33.82
N ARG A 78 -7.81 -29.20 -33.48
CA ARG A 78 -8.96 -28.94 -34.35
C ARG A 78 -9.67 -27.61 -34.04
N CYS A 79 -9.79 -27.25 -32.77
CA CYS A 79 -10.60 -26.11 -32.31
C CYS A 79 -9.75 -24.87 -31.96
N GLY A 80 -8.43 -25.01 -31.84
CA GLY A 80 -7.53 -23.93 -31.43
C GLY A 80 -7.50 -23.74 -29.91
N THR A 81 -7.47 -22.49 -29.48
CA THR A 81 -7.43 -22.08 -28.06
C THR A 81 -8.85 -22.04 -27.50
N VAL A 82 -9.16 -22.94 -26.57
CA VAL A 82 -10.50 -23.12 -26.00
C VAL A 82 -10.46 -22.88 -24.49
N PRO A 83 -11.34 -22.04 -23.93
CA PRO A 83 -11.43 -21.86 -22.48
C PRO A 83 -11.99 -23.11 -21.80
N VAL A 84 -11.53 -23.38 -20.58
CA VAL A 84 -12.15 -24.37 -19.69
C VAL A 84 -13.55 -23.87 -19.28
N PRO A 85 -14.59 -24.72 -19.30
CA PRO A 85 -15.93 -24.34 -18.82
C PRO A 85 -15.92 -23.88 -17.35
N GLU A 86 -16.81 -22.96 -16.98
CA GLU A 86 -16.86 -22.37 -15.63
C GLU A 86 -17.16 -23.43 -14.57
N GLU A 87 -18.04 -24.39 -14.88
CA GLU A 87 -18.40 -25.52 -14.04
C GLU A 87 -17.27 -26.55 -13.82
N GLU A 88 -16.23 -26.50 -14.65
CA GLU A 88 -15.02 -27.33 -14.51
C GLU A 88 -13.91 -26.62 -13.73
N LEU A 89 -14.13 -25.38 -13.30
CA LEU A 89 -13.21 -24.68 -12.41
C LEU A 89 -13.32 -25.22 -10.97
N PRO A 90 -12.21 -25.21 -10.21
CA PRO A 90 -10.87 -24.75 -10.59
C PRO A 90 -10.05 -25.81 -11.36
N VAL A 91 -9.17 -25.34 -12.25
CA VAL A 91 -8.07 -26.19 -12.75
C VAL A 91 -7.03 -26.29 -11.63
N LEU A 92 -6.98 -27.44 -10.96
CA LEU A 92 -6.10 -27.66 -9.82
C LEU A 92 -4.65 -27.90 -10.24
N LEU A 93 -3.73 -27.33 -9.47
CA LEU A 93 -2.31 -27.57 -9.61
C LEU A 93 -1.98 -28.98 -9.07
N PRO A 94 -1.27 -29.84 -9.82
CA PRO A 94 -0.91 -31.18 -9.36
C PRO A 94 0.18 -31.11 -8.29
N GLU A 95 0.04 -31.86 -7.19
CA GLU A 95 1.01 -31.87 -6.09
C GLU A 95 2.25 -32.72 -6.40
N ASP A 96 2.16 -33.64 -7.35
CA ASP A 96 3.16 -34.65 -7.72
C ASP A 96 4.00 -34.26 -8.95
N VAL A 97 4.67 -33.09 -8.89
CA VAL A 97 5.52 -32.58 -9.97
C VAL A 97 7.02 -32.80 -9.75
N ASP A 98 7.74 -33.04 -10.85
CA ASP A 98 9.19 -33.16 -10.90
C ASP A 98 9.85 -31.80 -11.26
N PHE A 99 10.69 -31.28 -10.36
CA PHE A 99 11.36 -29.99 -10.52
C PHE A 99 12.70 -30.15 -11.24
N ARG A 100 12.72 -29.79 -12.52
CA ARG A 100 13.94 -29.85 -13.36
C ARG A 100 14.55 -28.46 -13.59
N PRO A 101 15.88 -28.33 -13.64
CA PRO A 101 16.57 -27.06 -13.89
C PRO A 101 16.60 -26.70 -15.40
N THR A 102 15.49 -26.86 -16.11
CA THR A 102 15.41 -26.63 -17.57
C THR A 102 14.98 -25.21 -17.93
N GLY A 103 14.43 -24.45 -16.97
CA GLY A 103 13.83 -23.14 -17.21
C GLY A 103 12.39 -23.19 -17.76
N GLU A 104 11.86 -24.39 -18.03
CA GLU A 104 10.48 -24.59 -18.45
C GLU A 104 9.56 -24.87 -17.25
N SER A 105 8.25 -24.67 -17.42
CA SER A 105 7.26 -25.02 -16.39
C SER A 105 7.29 -26.53 -16.10
N PRO A 106 7.38 -26.96 -14.82
CA PRO A 106 7.26 -28.37 -14.44
C PRO A 106 5.97 -29.04 -14.95
N LEU A 107 4.88 -28.26 -15.10
CA LEU A 107 3.60 -28.74 -15.62
C LEU A 107 3.70 -29.28 -17.05
N LYS A 108 4.68 -28.82 -17.83
CA LYS A 108 4.94 -29.30 -19.20
C LYS A 108 5.28 -30.79 -19.25
N PHE A 109 5.93 -31.30 -18.21
CA PHE A 109 6.36 -32.70 -18.13
C PHE A 109 5.35 -33.60 -17.41
N HIS A 110 4.33 -33.02 -16.77
CA HIS A 110 3.33 -33.76 -16.02
C HIS A 110 2.18 -34.22 -16.94
N GLU A 111 2.31 -35.42 -17.52
CA GLU A 111 1.35 -35.91 -18.53
C GLU A 111 -0.09 -35.97 -18.01
N GLY A 112 -0.30 -36.34 -16.75
CA GLY A 112 -1.65 -36.43 -16.14
C GLY A 112 -2.34 -35.09 -15.97
N PHE A 113 -1.58 -33.99 -15.95
CA PHE A 113 -2.12 -32.63 -15.92
C PHE A 113 -2.25 -32.08 -17.35
N ARG A 114 -1.18 -32.21 -18.13
CA ARG A 114 -1.10 -31.63 -19.47
C ARG A 114 -2.12 -32.24 -20.42
N ARG A 115 -2.30 -33.56 -20.43
CA ARG A 115 -3.20 -34.24 -21.36
C ARG A 115 -4.64 -34.16 -20.86
N THR A 116 -5.54 -33.70 -21.72
CA THR A 116 -6.97 -33.59 -21.42
C THR A 116 -7.80 -33.80 -22.69
N THR A 117 -9.12 -33.67 -22.59
CA THR A 117 -10.03 -33.62 -23.73
C THR A 117 -10.45 -32.19 -24.02
N CYS A 118 -10.68 -31.88 -25.30
CA CYS A 118 -11.22 -30.59 -25.72
C CYS A 118 -12.69 -30.47 -25.29
N PRO A 119 -13.08 -29.43 -24.53
CA PRO A 119 -14.46 -29.28 -24.07
C PRO A 119 -15.45 -28.99 -25.22
N GLN A 120 -14.96 -28.54 -26.39
CA GLN A 120 -15.80 -28.24 -27.54
C GLN A 120 -16.07 -29.44 -28.47
N CYS A 121 -15.07 -30.31 -28.70
CA CYS A 121 -15.19 -31.40 -29.68
C CYS A 121 -14.95 -32.80 -29.13
N GLY A 122 -14.59 -32.93 -27.84
CA GLY A 122 -14.29 -34.20 -27.17
C GLY A 122 -12.97 -34.87 -27.59
N GLY A 123 -12.27 -34.33 -28.61
CA GLY A 123 -10.99 -34.87 -29.07
C GLY A 123 -9.83 -34.65 -28.10
N PRO A 124 -8.67 -35.31 -28.32
CA PRO A 124 -7.49 -35.12 -27.48
C PRO A 124 -6.98 -33.67 -27.57
N ALA A 125 -6.58 -33.12 -26.42
CA ALA A 125 -6.09 -31.76 -26.29
C ALA A 125 -5.04 -31.65 -25.15
N GLU A 126 -4.37 -30.50 -25.08
CA GLU A 126 -3.40 -30.21 -24.01
C GLU A 126 -3.80 -28.96 -23.22
N ARG A 127 -3.70 -28.98 -21.89
CA ARG A 127 -3.90 -27.79 -21.03
C ARG A 127 -2.75 -26.80 -21.22
N GLU A 128 -3.03 -25.51 -20.99
CA GLU A 128 -1.97 -24.54 -20.74
C GLU A 128 -1.13 -24.96 -19.54
N THR A 129 0.18 -24.84 -19.68
CA THR A 129 1.19 -25.27 -18.70
C THR A 129 1.89 -24.10 -18.02
N ASP A 130 1.70 -22.89 -18.53
CA ASP A 130 2.06 -21.66 -17.83
C ASP A 130 1.02 -21.34 -16.74
N THR A 131 1.51 -20.72 -15.67
CA THR A 131 0.66 -20.20 -14.58
C THR A 131 0.54 -18.68 -14.69
N MET A 132 -0.49 -18.11 -14.07
CA MET A 132 -0.66 -16.66 -13.99
C MET A 132 0.40 -16.01 -13.09
N ASP A 133 0.81 -14.80 -13.47
CA ASP A 133 1.63 -13.89 -12.68
C ASP A 133 0.99 -13.58 -11.32
N THR A 134 1.81 -13.43 -10.29
CA THR A 134 1.33 -13.27 -8.92
C THR A 134 0.55 -11.96 -8.72
N PHE A 135 0.82 -10.93 -9.53
CA PHE A 135 0.03 -9.70 -9.51
C PHE A 135 -1.42 -9.90 -9.92
N VAL A 136 -1.77 -10.97 -10.64
CA VAL A 136 -3.18 -11.29 -10.93
C VAL A 136 -3.94 -11.52 -9.62
N CYS A 137 -3.38 -12.28 -8.69
CA CYS A 137 -4.00 -12.53 -7.39
C CYS A 137 -4.07 -11.26 -6.55
N SER A 138 -3.01 -10.46 -6.52
CA SER A 138 -2.97 -9.23 -5.72
C SER A 138 -3.79 -8.09 -6.33
N SER A 139 -4.32 -8.21 -7.55
CA SER A 139 -5.09 -7.12 -8.17
C SER A 139 -6.54 -7.02 -7.68
N TRP A 140 -7.05 -8.04 -6.98
CA TRP A 140 -8.47 -8.11 -6.59
C TRP A 140 -8.72 -8.66 -5.17
N TYR A 141 -7.66 -9.02 -4.43
CA TYR A 141 -7.76 -9.61 -3.09
C TYR A 141 -8.58 -8.77 -2.09
N GLN A 142 -8.53 -7.44 -2.21
CA GLN A 142 -9.30 -6.51 -1.37
C GLN A 142 -10.82 -6.73 -1.50
N TYR A 143 -11.29 -7.19 -2.66
CA TYR A 143 -12.69 -7.55 -2.86
C TYR A 143 -13.01 -8.92 -2.24
N ARG A 144 -12.07 -9.87 -2.32
CA ARG A 144 -12.25 -11.20 -1.73
C ARG A 144 -12.30 -11.17 -0.20
N TYR A 145 -11.57 -10.26 0.45
CA TYR A 145 -11.62 -10.08 1.90
C TYR A 145 -13.02 -9.90 2.47
N LEU A 146 -13.93 -9.31 1.70
CA LEU A 146 -15.29 -9.03 2.13
C LEU A 146 -16.12 -10.31 2.30
N SER A 147 -15.77 -11.39 1.61
CA SER A 147 -16.54 -12.63 1.59
C SER A 147 -15.66 -13.83 1.23
N PRO A 148 -14.70 -14.21 2.10
CA PRO A 148 -13.65 -15.18 1.77
C PRO A 148 -14.17 -16.60 1.51
N HIS A 149 -15.40 -16.90 1.92
CA HIS A 149 -16.05 -18.21 1.76
C HIS A 149 -17.20 -18.20 0.75
N TYR A 150 -17.42 -17.09 0.03
CA TYR A 150 -18.44 -17.03 -1.01
C TYR A 150 -18.04 -17.86 -2.22
N ASP A 151 -18.93 -18.75 -2.68
CA ASP A 151 -18.67 -19.76 -3.71
C ASP A 151 -19.47 -19.55 -5.02
N ARG A 152 -20.39 -18.59 -5.04
CA ARG A 152 -21.21 -18.25 -6.23
C ARG A 152 -20.59 -17.16 -7.12
N GLY A 153 -19.32 -16.84 -6.92
CA GLY A 153 -18.61 -15.78 -7.63
C GLY A 153 -17.35 -15.31 -6.89
N PRO A 154 -16.69 -14.23 -7.36
CA PRO A 154 -15.46 -13.74 -6.75
C PRO A 154 -15.68 -13.18 -5.33
N PHE A 155 -16.82 -12.55 -5.07
CA PHE A 155 -17.24 -12.01 -3.77
C PHE A 155 -18.77 -11.81 -3.73
N ASP A 156 -19.33 -11.72 -2.53
CA ASP A 156 -20.74 -11.41 -2.29
C ASP A 156 -21.05 -9.95 -2.69
N PRO A 157 -21.92 -9.71 -3.69
CA PRO A 157 -22.25 -8.37 -4.16
C PRO A 157 -22.89 -7.47 -3.10
N GLU A 158 -23.67 -8.02 -2.16
CA GLU A 158 -24.35 -7.22 -1.14
C GLU A 158 -23.36 -6.75 -0.06
N VAL A 159 -22.40 -7.61 0.31
CA VAL A 159 -21.32 -7.21 1.23
C VAL A 159 -20.39 -6.20 0.56
N ALA A 160 -20.10 -6.39 -0.74
CA ALA A 160 -19.33 -5.45 -1.54
C ALA A 160 -19.99 -4.06 -1.60
N ARG A 161 -21.33 -4.01 -1.76
CA ARG A 161 -22.11 -2.75 -1.74
C ARG A 161 -21.96 -1.94 -0.47
N TYR A 162 -21.79 -2.60 0.66
CA TYR A 162 -21.64 -1.95 1.95
C TYR A 162 -20.23 -1.40 2.20
N TRP A 163 -19.19 -2.18 1.85
CA TRP A 163 -17.81 -1.88 2.26
C TRP A 163 -16.97 -1.14 1.22
N LEU A 164 -17.29 -1.23 -0.07
CA LEU A 164 -16.44 -0.69 -1.13
C LEU A 164 -16.84 0.75 -1.51
N PRO A 165 -15.89 1.56 -2.03
CA PRO A 165 -14.46 1.26 -2.25
C PRO A 165 -13.62 1.32 -0.95
N VAL A 166 -12.33 0.96 -1.03
CA VAL A 166 -11.42 1.04 0.13
C VAL A 166 -11.19 2.51 0.51
N ASP A 167 -11.56 2.92 1.73
CA ASP A 167 -11.36 4.31 2.18
C ASP A 167 -9.89 4.71 2.26
N GLN A 168 -9.08 3.89 2.94
CA GLN A 168 -7.67 4.15 3.22
C GLN A 168 -6.84 2.91 2.90
N TYR A 169 -5.92 3.05 1.94
CA TYR A 169 -4.96 2.01 1.58
C TYR A 169 -3.54 2.47 1.90
N THR A 170 -2.74 1.57 2.49
CA THR A 170 -1.35 1.84 2.83
C THR A 170 -0.44 0.74 2.30
N GLY A 171 0.68 1.11 1.72
CA GLY A 171 1.64 0.22 1.07
C GLY A 171 2.85 0.98 0.55
N GLY A 172 4.00 0.32 0.40
CA GLY A 172 5.23 0.97 -0.04
C GLY A 172 5.15 1.52 -1.47
N VAL A 173 5.93 2.57 -1.74
CA VAL A 173 5.96 3.26 -3.05
C VAL A 173 6.47 2.38 -4.20
N GLU A 174 7.19 1.30 -3.89
CA GLU A 174 7.67 0.30 -4.86
C GLU A 174 6.55 -0.33 -5.69
N HIS A 175 5.30 -0.24 -5.23
CA HIS A 175 4.13 -0.77 -5.91
C HIS A 175 3.42 0.21 -6.85
N ALA A 176 3.92 1.44 -6.99
CA ALA A 176 3.28 2.52 -7.76
C ALA A 176 3.03 2.18 -9.23
N THR A 177 3.97 1.50 -9.90
CA THR A 177 3.91 1.23 -11.34
C THR A 177 3.53 -0.21 -11.70
N MET A 178 3.24 -1.05 -10.71
CA MET A 178 2.89 -2.45 -10.89
C MET A 178 1.53 -2.72 -10.22
N HIS A 179 1.54 -3.28 -9.01
CA HIS A 179 0.34 -3.60 -8.23
C HIS A 179 -0.74 -2.51 -8.24
N LEU A 180 -0.38 -1.25 -8.00
CA LEU A 180 -1.37 -0.16 -7.96
C LEU A 180 -1.98 0.15 -9.34
N ILE A 181 -1.23 -0.04 -10.43
CA ILE A 181 -1.80 0.05 -11.79
C ILE A 181 -2.69 -1.14 -12.08
N TYR A 182 -2.24 -2.36 -11.74
CA TYR A 182 -3.00 -3.59 -12.02
C TYR A 182 -4.30 -3.67 -11.21
N THR A 183 -4.29 -3.23 -9.96
CA THR A 183 -5.50 -3.13 -9.12
C THR A 183 -6.51 -2.16 -9.73
N ARG A 184 -6.06 -1.00 -10.22
CA ARG A 184 -6.93 -0.04 -10.93
C ARG A 184 -7.49 -0.62 -12.22
N PHE A 185 -6.66 -1.30 -13.00
CA PHE A 185 -7.09 -2.01 -14.21
C PHE A 185 -8.16 -3.06 -13.88
N PHE A 186 -7.90 -3.94 -12.91
CA PHE A 186 -8.86 -4.96 -12.47
C PHE A 186 -10.18 -4.35 -11.99
N THR A 187 -10.13 -3.23 -11.27
CA THR A 187 -11.34 -2.52 -10.82
C THR A 187 -12.20 -2.07 -11.99
N LYS A 188 -11.59 -1.52 -13.04
CA LYS A 188 -12.31 -1.10 -14.24
C LYS A 188 -12.88 -2.29 -15.01
N VAL A 189 -12.15 -3.41 -15.08
CA VAL A 189 -12.66 -4.67 -15.64
C VAL A 189 -13.87 -5.16 -14.86
N LEU A 190 -13.79 -5.22 -13.52
CA LEU A 190 -14.89 -5.63 -12.65
C LEU A 190 -16.10 -4.71 -12.79
N ARG A 191 -15.87 -3.40 -12.93
CA ARG A 191 -16.93 -2.41 -13.19
C ARG A 191 -17.61 -2.68 -14.53
N ASP A 192 -16.84 -2.90 -15.58
CA ASP A 192 -17.36 -3.16 -16.93
C ASP A 192 -18.11 -4.51 -17.00
N MET A 193 -17.78 -5.45 -16.12
CA MET A 193 -18.52 -6.70 -15.89
C MET A 193 -19.76 -6.52 -14.98
N GLY A 194 -20.00 -5.33 -14.44
CA GLY A 194 -21.13 -5.04 -13.54
C GLY A 194 -20.98 -5.55 -12.11
N LEU A 195 -19.76 -5.92 -11.69
CA LEU A 195 -19.49 -6.45 -10.33
C LEU A 195 -19.22 -5.34 -9.30
N VAL A 196 -18.81 -4.16 -9.75
CA VAL A 196 -18.64 -2.95 -8.92
C VAL A 196 -19.18 -1.72 -9.65
N TRP A 197 -19.50 -0.63 -8.94
CA TRP A 197 -20.14 0.58 -9.49
C TRP A 197 -19.25 1.84 -9.47
N PHE A 198 -17.97 1.70 -9.14
CA PHE A 198 -17.00 2.79 -9.00
C PHE A 198 -15.77 2.58 -9.90
N ASP A 199 -15.04 3.66 -10.15
CA ASP A 199 -13.93 3.66 -11.12
C ASP A 199 -12.57 3.37 -10.51
N GLU A 200 -12.39 3.69 -9.23
CA GLU A 200 -11.11 3.62 -8.53
C GLU A 200 -11.23 2.78 -7.25
N PRO A 201 -10.31 1.83 -7.01
CA PRO A 201 -10.41 0.88 -5.90
C PRO A 201 -10.25 1.50 -4.52
N MET A 202 -9.55 2.64 -4.44
CA MET A 202 -9.18 3.27 -3.17
C MET A 202 -9.44 4.78 -3.21
N LEU A 203 -10.07 5.32 -2.16
CA LEU A 203 -10.33 6.76 -2.03
C LEU A 203 -9.07 7.52 -1.61
N ARG A 204 -8.28 6.95 -0.69
CA ARG A 204 -7.02 7.51 -0.22
C ARG A 204 -5.92 6.46 -0.23
N LEU A 205 -4.81 6.78 -0.89
CA LEU A 205 -3.54 6.04 -0.83
C LEU A 205 -2.57 6.80 0.09
N PHE A 206 -1.94 6.09 1.02
CA PHE A 206 -0.89 6.65 1.87
C PHE A 206 0.31 5.70 1.88
N ASN A 207 1.39 6.09 1.21
CA ASN A 207 2.61 5.27 1.16
C ASN A 207 3.40 5.45 2.46
N GLN A 208 3.69 4.35 3.16
CA GLN A 208 4.61 4.40 4.28
C GLN A 208 6.06 4.50 3.80
N GLY A 209 6.89 5.14 4.61
CA GLY A 209 8.32 5.23 4.39
C GLY A 209 9.05 3.91 4.66
N THR A 210 10.31 3.86 4.24
CA THR A 210 11.15 2.68 4.46
C THR A 210 11.87 2.78 5.80
N ILE A 211 11.79 1.72 6.61
CA ILE A 211 12.63 1.59 7.81
C ILE A 211 14.01 1.10 7.39
N LEU A 212 15.03 1.83 7.84
CA LEU A 212 16.43 1.54 7.57
C LEU A 212 17.04 0.84 8.79
N GLY A 213 18.11 0.07 8.58
CA GLY A 213 18.91 -0.47 9.66
C GLY A 213 19.61 0.63 10.45
N GLU A 214 20.30 0.25 11.54
CA GLU A 214 21.13 1.19 12.31
C GLU A 214 22.28 1.78 11.49
N ASP A 215 22.65 1.10 10.40
CA ASP A 215 23.63 1.55 9.40
C ASP A 215 23.08 2.61 8.42
N GLY A 216 21.79 2.98 8.55
CA GLY A 216 21.14 3.95 7.66
C GLY A 216 20.77 3.36 6.30
N GLU A 217 20.84 2.05 6.13
CA GLU A 217 20.60 1.39 4.86
C GLU A 217 19.34 0.52 4.88
N LYS A 218 18.75 0.23 3.72
CA LYS A 218 17.56 -0.62 3.65
C LYS A 218 17.84 -2.00 4.26
N MET A 219 17.00 -2.42 5.20
CA MET A 219 17.13 -3.73 5.85
C MET A 219 17.06 -4.86 4.82
N SER A 220 18.04 -5.76 4.83
CA SER A 220 18.05 -6.94 3.96
C SER A 220 18.85 -8.10 4.54
N LYS A 221 18.41 -9.33 4.26
CA LYS A 221 19.10 -10.55 4.75
C LYS A 221 20.56 -10.61 4.29
N SER A 222 20.86 -10.15 3.07
CA SER A 222 22.23 -10.13 2.53
C SER A 222 23.16 -9.18 3.26
N ARG A 223 22.63 -8.13 3.92
CA ARG A 223 23.42 -7.17 4.70
C ARG A 223 23.53 -7.55 6.17
N GLY A 224 22.76 -8.53 6.65
CA GLY A 224 22.75 -8.95 8.05
C GLY A 224 22.24 -7.87 9.02
N ASN A 225 21.64 -6.79 8.51
CA ASN A 225 21.17 -5.63 9.28
C ASN A 225 19.65 -5.69 9.59
N VAL A 226 19.03 -6.86 9.42
CA VAL A 226 17.61 -7.07 9.70
C VAL A 226 17.41 -7.20 11.21
N VAL A 227 16.56 -6.35 11.76
CA VAL A 227 16.11 -6.47 13.15
C VAL A 227 14.81 -7.27 13.16
N ALA A 228 14.81 -8.43 13.82
CA ALA A 228 13.62 -9.28 13.94
C ALA A 228 12.63 -8.65 14.94
N PRO A 229 11.37 -8.39 14.54
CA PRO A 229 10.37 -7.83 15.45
C PRO A 229 10.08 -8.73 16.66
N ASP A 230 10.11 -10.05 16.49
CA ASP A 230 9.76 -11.01 17.55
C ASP A 230 10.68 -10.90 18.77
N ASP A 231 11.99 -10.73 18.55
CA ASP A 231 12.98 -10.57 19.63
C ASP A 231 12.69 -9.30 20.45
N LEU A 232 12.24 -8.23 19.79
CA LEU A 232 11.88 -6.97 20.43
C LEU A 232 10.57 -7.08 21.20
N VAL A 233 9.57 -7.77 20.64
CA VAL A 233 8.30 -8.04 21.31
C VAL A 233 8.54 -8.88 22.57
N GLN A 234 9.40 -9.88 22.52
CA GLN A 234 9.76 -10.67 23.70
C GLN A 234 10.45 -9.82 24.78
N LYS A 235 11.33 -8.88 24.38
CA LYS A 235 12.08 -8.05 25.31
C LYS A 235 11.27 -6.90 25.91
N TYR A 236 10.42 -6.26 25.11
CA TYR A 236 9.80 -4.97 25.46
C TYR A 236 8.26 -4.97 25.40
N GLY A 237 7.65 -6.04 24.90
CA GLY A 237 6.21 -6.13 24.68
C GLY A 237 5.76 -5.52 23.35
N ALA A 238 4.58 -5.96 22.88
CA ALA A 238 4.02 -5.54 21.60
C ALA A 238 3.74 -4.03 21.53
N ASP A 239 3.21 -3.44 22.60
CA ASP A 239 2.86 -2.01 22.64
C ASP A 239 4.08 -1.10 22.52
N THR A 240 5.20 -1.48 23.17
CA THR A 240 6.45 -0.73 23.02
C THR A 240 6.92 -0.73 21.56
N VAL A 241 6.88 -1.88 20.89
CA VAL A 241 7.30 -1.99 19.48
C VAL A 241 6.36 -1.20 18.57
N ARG A 242 5.03 -1.30 18.77
CA ARG A 242 4.03 -0.54 18.00
C ARG A 242 4.24 0.97 18.12
N CYS A 243 4.30 1.47 19.34
CA CYS A 243 4.53 2.89 19.59
C CYS A 243 5.89 3.35 19.08
N PHE A 244 6.92 2.52 19.14
CA PHE A 244 8.22 2.86 18.58
C PHE A 244 8.18 3.02 17.06
N LEU A 245 7.58 2.08 16.34
CA LEU A 245 7.42 2.18 14.88
C LEU A 245 6.61 3.42 14.48
N MET A 246 5.63 3.81 15.29
CA MET A 246 4.82 5.01 15.09
C MET A 246 5.53 6.32 15.50
N PHE A 247 6.60 6.25 16.29
CA PHE A 247 7.32 7.41 16.81
C PHE A 247 8.63 7.72 16.10
N ILE A 248 9.22 6.73 15.43
CA ILE A 248 10.58 6.80 14.87
C ILE A 248 10.77 7.94 13.87
N GLY A 249 9.70 8.33 13.17
CA GLY A 249 9.70 9.42 12.19
C GLY A 249 8.30 9.65 11.62
N PRO A 250 8.15 10.60 10.67
CA PRO A 250 6.93 10.73 9.89
C PRO A 250 6.59 9.42 9.16
N TRP A 251 5.30 9.07 9.11
CA TRP A 251 4.86 7.76 8.59
C TRP A 251 5.22 7.54 7.12
N ASP A 252 5.23 8.60 6.30
CA ASP A 252 5.58 8.59 4.87
C ASP A 252 7.09 8.62 4.60
N GLU A 253 7.90 9.04 5.56
CA GLU A 253 9.36 9.13 5.41
C GLU A 253 10.08 7.87 5.94
N GLY A 254 9.59 7.31 7.05
CA GLY A 254 10.25 6.21 7.73
C GLY A 254 11.44 6.71 8.56
N GLY A 255 12.55 5.98 8.54
CA GLY A 255 13.76 6.41 9.24
C GLY A 255 14.71 5.28 9.67
N PRO A 256 15.92 5.62 10.13
CA PRO A 256 16.87 4.66 10.65
C PRO A 256 16.40 4.06 11.98
N TRP A 257 16.57 2.76 12.10
CA TRP A 257 16.36 2.05 13.36
C TRP A 257 17.23 2.65 14.47
N SER A 258 16.67 2.76 15.67
CA SER A 258 17.38 3.25 16.85
C SER A 258 17.05 2.41 18.08
N SER A 259 18.01 1.60 18.52
CA SER A 259 17.90 0.81 19.75
C SER A 259 17.76 1.67 21.02
N GLN A 260 18.20 2.94 21.00
CA GLN A 260 17.97 3.87 22.10
C GLN A 260 16.54 4.45 22.08
N GLY A 261 15.96 4.64 20.89
CA GLY A 261 14.62 5.20 20.74
C GLY A 261 13.53 4.32 21.35
N ILE A 262 13.64 2.99 21.18
CA ILE A 262 12.67 2.03 21.72
C ILE A 262 12.64 2.00 23.26
N GLU A 263 13.79 2.18 23.92
CA GLU A 263 13.85 2.28 25.38
C GLU A 263 13.11 3.53 25.90
N GLY A 264 13.14 4.63 25.14
CA GLY A 264 12.37 5.83 25.43
C GLY A 264 10.86 5.55 25.47
N ILE A 265 10.35 4.80 24.50
CA ILE A 265 8.95 4.38 24.43
C ILE A 265 8.58 3.45 25.58
N HIS A 266 9.44 2.47 25.89
CA HIS A 266 9.20 1.58 27.02
C HIS A 266 9.07 2.36 28.33
N ARG A 267 9.97 3.34 28.57
CA ARG A 267 9.89 4.20 29.76
C ARG A 267 8.62 5.03 29.76
N PHE A 268 8.19 5.55 28.62
CA PHE A 268 6.93 6.28 28.51
C PHE A 268 5.73 5.42 28.93
N LEU A 269 5.61 4.19 28.41
CA LEU A 269 4.51 3.29 28.77
C LEU A 269 4.55 2.91 30.25
N ASN A 270 5.72 2.64 30.83
CA ASN A 270 5.86 2.44 32.28
C ASN A 270 5.40 3.66 33.09
N ARG A 271 5.63 4.89 32.60
CA ARG A 271 5.15 6.09 33.28
C ARG A 271 3.64 6.21 33.23
N VAL A 272 2.99 5.78 32.15
CA VAL A 272 1.52 5.68 32.09
C VAL A 272 1.01 4.64 33.09
N TRP A 273 1.66 3.48 33.18
CA TRP A 273 1.33 2.46 34.19
C TRP A 273 1.39 3.01 35.62
N THR A 274 2.53 3.60 36.00
CA THR A 274 2.73 4.24 37.31
C THR A 274 1.76 5.39 37.56
N LEU A 275 1.43 6.19 36.53
CA LEU A 275 0.48 7.30 36.64
C LEU A 275 -0.89 6.81 37.13
N VAL A 276 -1.35 5.68 36.60
CA VAL A 276 -2.69 5.14 36.85
C VAL A 276 -2.74 4.29 38.12
N LEU A 277 -1.82 3.34 38.31
CA LEU A 277 -1.94 2.32 39.35
C LEU A 277 -1.26 2.67 40.66
N GLU A 278 -0.17 3.43 40.63
CA GLU A 278 0.61 3.66 41.83
C GLU A 278 0.11 4.89 42.61
N GLU A 279 0.30 4.88 43.92
CA GLU A 279 0.12 6.06 44.77
C GLU A 279 1.36 6.97 44.74
N PRO A 280 1.22 8.30 44.64
CA PRO A 280 2.35 9.22 44.68
C PRO A 280 2.92 9.30 46.10
N GLU A 281 4.24 9.43 46.21
CA GLU A 281 4.94 9.61 47.48
C GLU A 281 4.55 10.90 48.21
N ARG A 282 4.15 11.93 47.45
CA ARG A 282 3.69 13.23 47.95
C ARG A 282 2.33 13.56 47.36
N LYS A 283 1.39 14.00 48.19
CA LYS A 283 0.00 14.32 47.81
C LYS A 283 -0.39 15.80 47.96
N ASP A 284 0.42 16.54 48.72
CA ASP A 284 0.09 17.90 49.16
C ASP A 284 0.93 18.98 48.45
N ARG A 285 1.48 18.67 47.27
CA ARG A 285 2.19 19.69 46.49
C ARG A 285 1.20 20.77 46.07
N PRO A 286 1.56 22.07 46.15
CA PRO A 286 0.70 23.14 45.67
C PRO A 286 0.37 22.93 44.18
N ALA A 287 -0.92 23.02 43.85
CA ALA A 287 -1.37 22.90 42.47
C ALA A 287 -0.99 24.14 41.67
N GLU A 288 -0.08 23.98 40.70
CA GLU A 288 0.30 25.03 39.74
C GLU A 288 -0.77 25.25 38.65
N MET A 289 -1.73 24.33 38.55
CA MET A 289 -2.78 24.29 37.54
C MET A 289 -4.14 24.19 38.24
N SER A 290 -5.20 24.78 37.68
CA SER A 290 -6.58 24.58 38.15
C SER A 290 -7.25 23.40 37.44
N ALA A 291 -8.35 22.88 37.99
CA ALA A 291 -9.15 21.84 37.34
C ALA A 291 -9.65 22.27 35.93
N GLU A 292 -10.01 23.54 35.75
CA GLU A 292 -10.40 24.08 34.45
C GLU A 292 -9.22 24.13 33.47
N ALA A 293 -8.03 24.51 33.93
CA ALA A 293 -6.83 24.51 33.11
C ALA A 293 -6.42 23.08 32.71
N LEU A 294 -6.60 22.09 33.60
CA LEU A 294 -6.39 20.68 33.30
C LEU A 294 -7.33 20.20 32.20
N ARG A 295 -8.63 20.47 32.31
CA ARG A 295 -9.60 20.14 31.26
C ARG A 295 -9.24 20.81 29.94
N ARG A 296 -8.86 22.09 29.97
CA ARG A 296 -8.42 22.80 28.75
C ARG A 296 -7.21 22.14 28.11
N LEU A 297 -6.24 21.68 28.90
CA LEU A 297 -5.09 20.93 28.40
C LEU A 297 -5.53 19.62 27.74
N VAL A 298 -6.35 18.82 28.42
CA VAL A 298 -6.87 17.54 27.89
C VAL A 298 -7.61 17.73 26.58
N HIS A 299 -8.56 18.67 26.50
CA HIS A 299 -9.36 18.90 25.30
C HIS A 299 -8.52 19.47 24.13
N ARG A 300 -7.49 20.28 24.42
CA ARG A 300 -6.52 20.67 23.39
C ARG A 300 -5.72 19.48 22.88
N THR A 301 -5.29 18.58 23.77
CA THR A 301 -4.60 17.35 23.37
C THR A 301 -5.51 16.46 22.52
N ILE A 302 -6.78 16.27 22.90
CA ILE A 302 -7.77 15.51 22.13
C ILE A 302 -7.91 16.07 20.71
N GLN A 303 -8.05 17.39 20.58
CA GLN A 303 -8.18 18.04 19.28
C GLN A 303 -6.97 17.75 18.36
N VAL A 304 -5.75 17.89 18.89
CA VAL A 304 -4.53 17.67 18.12
C VAL A 304 -4.35 16.18 17.79
N VAL A 305 -4.54 15.30 18.77
CA VAL A 305 -4.42 13.84 18.60
C VAL A 305 -5.41 13.32 17.57
N THR A 306 -6.64 13.83 17.57
CA THR A 306 -7.67 13.45 16.58
C THR A 306 -7.23 13.83 15.16
N ALA A 307 -6.78 15.09 14.96
CA ALA A 307 -6.30 15.55 13.67
C ALA A 307 -5.05 14.79 13.19
N ASP A 308 -4.11 14.51 14.10
CA ASP A 308 -2.90 13.76 13.78
C ASP A 308 -3.21 12.29 13.46
N MET A 309 -4.20 11.68 14.11
CA MET A 309 -4.65 10.32 13.80
C MET A 309 -5.22 10.23 12.38
N GLU A 310 -6.09 11.18 12.00
CA GLU A 310 -6.67 11.24 10.64
C GLU A 310 -5.60 11.53 9.56
N ALA A 311 -4.56 12.27 9.93
CA ALA A 311 -3.45 12.64 9.04
C ALA A 311 -2.29 11.63 9.02
N PHE A 312 -2.34 10.54 9.81
CA PHE A 312 -1.25 9.56 9.99
C PHE A 312 0.04 10.19 10.52
N ARG A 313 -0.07 11.23 11.36
CA ARG A 313 1.05 11.89 12.04
C ARG A 313 1.27 11.28 13.43
N PHE A 314 1.55 9.99 13.46
CA PHE A 314 1.60 9.22 14.71
C PHE A 314 2.75 9.65 15.65
N ASN A 315 3.85 10.16 15.09
CA ASN A 315 4.99 10.63 15.86
C ASN A 315 4.66 11.90 16.67
N THR A 316 4.00 12.88 16.05
CA THR A 316 3.54 14.08 16.76
C THR A 316 2.41 13.77 17.73
N LEU A 317 1.52 12.84 17.37
CA LEU A 317 0.49 12.31 18.26
C LEU A 317 1.11 11.77 19.56
N LEU A 318 2.08 10.86 19.46
CA LEU A 318 2.76 10.27 20.62
C LEU A 318 3.50 11.34 21.45
N ALA A 319 4.14 12.32 20.79
CA ALA A 319 4.76 13.44 21.50
C ALA A 319 3.75 14.21 22.37
N ARG A 320 2.53 14.44 21.87
CA ARG A 320 1.45 15.10 22.65
C ARG A 320 0.95 14.25 23.81
N LEU A 321 0.89 12.93 23.66
CA LEU A 321 0.54 12.02 24.76
C LEU A 321 1.63 11.97 25.83
N MET A 322 2.92 12.02 25.44
CA MET A 322 4.03 12.15 26.38
C MET A 322 3.98 13.47 27.15
N GLU A 323 3.71 14.59 26.47
CA GLU A 323 3.52 15.91 27.12
C GLU A 323 2.37 15.89 28.12
N LEU A 324 1.21 15.34 27.73
CA LEU A 324 0.06 15.20 28.63
C LEU A 324 0.41 14.33 29.84
N THR A 325 1.05 13.17 29.61
CA THR A 325 1.47 12.26 30.70
C THR A 325 2.42 12.97 31.67
N ASN A 326 3.39 13.74 31.18
CA ASN A 326 4.28 14.53 32.02
C ASN A 326 3.53 15.58 32.85
N ALA A 327 2.51 16.23 32.29
CA ALA A 327 1.67 17.17 33.03
C ALA A 327 0.84 16.44 34.11
N LEU A 328 0.23 15.29 33.77
CA LEU A 328 -0.54 14.49 34.71
C LEU A 328 0.32 13.95 35.85
N MET A 329 1.57 13.55 35.60
CA MET A 329 2.50 13.15 36.65
C MET A 329 2.72 14.26 37.69
N LYS A 330 2.73 15.53 37.30
CA LYS A 330 2.82 16.66 38.23
C LYS A 330 1.51 16.87 39.00
N VAL A 331 0.38 16.77 38.31
CA VAL A 331 -0.96 16.88 38.92
C VAL A 331 -1.22 15.77 39.94
N ARG A 332 -0.69 14.57 39.69
CA ARG A 332 -0.77 13.39 40.57
C ARG A 332 -0.30 13.69 41.99
N GLU A 333 0.68 14.57 42.14
CA GLU A 333 1.26 14.95 43.45
C GLU A 333 0.47 16.04 44.20
N THR A 334 -0.70 16.44 43.70
CA THR A 334 -1.50 17.56 44.22
C THR A 334 -2.91 17.10 44.62
N PRO A 335 -3.66 17.90 45.41
CA PRO A 335 -5.05 17.59 45.75
C PRO A 335 -6.00 17.45 44.54
N LEU A 336 -5.62 17.97 43.36
CA LEU A 336 -6.42 17.82 42.13
C LEU A 336 -6.57 16.36 41.68
N ARG A 337 -5.70 15.45 42.14
CA ARG A 337 -5.81 14.01 41.85
C ARG A 337 -7.15 13.41 42.29
N ALA A 338 -7.79 13.97 43.33
CA ALA A 338 -9.10 13.51 43.80
C ALA A 338 -10.29 14.19 43.12
N SER A 339 -10.06 14.93 42.02
CA SER A 339 -11.11 15.68 41.32
C SER A 339 -11.66 14.93 40.11
N ALA A 340 -12.91 15.20 39.75
CA ALA A 340 -13.50 14.66 38.52
C ALA A 340 -12.74 15.07 37.24
N ALA A 341 -11.98 16.17 37.28
CA ALA A 341 -11.13 16.58 36.16
C ALA A 341 -9.90 15.67 36.00
N TRP A 342 -9.40 15.06 37.08
CA TRP A 342 -8.37 14.04 37.03
C TRP A 342 -8.89 12.76 36.38
N ASP A 343 -10.04 12.27 36.83
CA ASP A 343 -10.66 11.05 36.29
C ASP A 343 -10.93 11.17 34.78
N GLU A 344 -11.45 12.33 34.35
CA GLU A 344 -11.64 12.66 32.93
C GLU A 344 -10.31 12.66 32.16
N ALA A 345 -9.24 13.20 32.75
CA ALA A 345 -7.94 13.31 32.11
C ALA A 345 -7.27 11.94 31.92
N VAL A 346 -7.29 11.09 32.95
CA VAL A 346 -6.75 9.73 32.87
C VAL A 346 -7.53 8.92 31.86
N ARG A 347 -8.87 8.96 31.90
CA ARG A 347 -9.74 8.29 30.94
C ARG A 347 -9.44 8.70 29.50
N SER A 348 -9.30 10.01 29.28
CA SER A 348 -9.02 10.55 27.95
C SER A 348 -7.62 10.15 27.45
N LEU A 349 -6.61 10.13 28.33
CA LEU A 349 -5.27 9.65 27.98
C LEU A 349 -5.31 8.19 27.50
N LEU A 350 -6.00 7.30 28.23
CA LEU A 350 -6.08 5.89 27.87
C LEU A 350 -6.79 5.68 26.53
N LEU A 351 -7.94 6.34 26.31
CA LEU A 351 -8.67 6.26 25.04
C LEU A 351 -7.84 6.77 23.85
N MET A 352 -7.10 7.87 24.02
CA MET A 352 -6.24 8.39 22.96
C MET A 352 -5.02 7.51 22.67
N LEU A 353 -4.52 6.78 23.67
CA LEU A 353 -3.37 5.88 23.53
C LEU A 353 -3.77 4.51 22.97
N ALA A 354 -5.02 4.07 23.16
CA ALA A 354 -5.48 2.73 22.83
C ALA A 354 -5.25 2.29 21.36
N PRO A 355 -5.40 3.14 20.33
CA PRO A 355 -5.09 2.74 18.96
C PRO A 355 -3.61 2.37 18.75
N LEU A 356 -2.71 2.93 19.56
CA LEU A 356 -1.26 2.73 19.45
C LEU A 356 -0.78 1.60 20.38
N ALA A 357 -1.22 1.60 21.63
CA ALA A 357 -0.83 0.65 22.66
C ALA A 357 -2.05 -0.01 23.33
N PRO A 358 -2.79 -0.86 22.60
CA PRO A 358 -4.09 -1.37 23.06
C PRO A 358 -4.00 -2.25 24.31
N HIS A 359 -2.91 -3.01 24.50
CA HIS A 359 -2.86 -4.01 25.58
C HIS A 359 -2.72 -3.33 26.95
N ILE A 360 -1.78 -2.39 27.08
CA ILE A 360 -1.59 -1.64 28.32
C ILE A 360 -2.80 -0.74 28.63
N THR A 361 -3.43 -0.15 27.60
CA THR A 361 -4.59 0.70 27.85
C THR A 361 -5.82 -0.09 28.25
N GLU A 362 -6.02 -1.30 27.72
CA GLU A 362 -7.14 -2.17 28.10
C GLU A 362 -6.96 -2.68 29.54
N GLU A 363 -5.73 -3.03 29.95
CA GLU A 363 -5.45 -3.45 31.33
C GLU A 363 -5.62 -2.32 32.35
N LEU A 364 -5.35 -1.07 31.96
CA LEU A 364 -5.48 0.11 32.81
C LEU A 364 -6.89 0.70 32.84
N TRP A 365 -7.77 0.32 31.91
CA TRP A 365 -9.14 0.81 31.77
C TRP A 365 -10.09 0.12 32.75
#